data_AF-A0A519V1E8-F1
#
_entry.id   AF-A0A519V1E8-F1
#
_cell.length_a   1.000
_cell.length_b   1.000
_cell.length_c   1.000
_cell.angle_alpha   90.00
_cell.angle_beta   90.00
_cell.angle_gamma   90.00
#
_symmetry.space_group_name_H-M   'P 1'
#
loop_
_entity.id
_entity.type
_entity.pdbx_description
1 polymer ?
#
loop_
_entity_poly.entity_id
_entity_poly.type
_entity_poly.pdbx_seq_one_letter_code
_entity_poly.pdbx_strand_id
1 'polypeptide(L)'
;MTPTCDHCIAYEPRVSALDKKYKVKGYPLVAIGPYGDDPIKYPFDAMPAMKKLAKEKDFKFPYLSDDKFKYTWLLGIKETPTAVVLQKTKAGFLIKYIGRIDDEQNQKLTPKNKFVEKVVDKLTQS
;
A
#
# COMPACT_ATOMS: atom_id res chain seq x y z
N MET A 1 -2.23 3.90 -3.21
CA MET A 1 -3.06 4.76 -2.34
C MET A 1 -3.19 6.10 -3.03
N THR A 2 -4.37 6.71 -3.03
CA THR A 2 -4.61 8.00 -3.69
C THR A 2 -5.28 8.94 -2.67
N PRO A 3 -4.84 10.21 -2.55
CA PRO A 3 -5.37 11.15 -1.56
C PRO A 3 -6.86 11.48 -1.64
N THR A 4 -7.53 11.32 -2.78
CA THR A 4 -8.98 11.61 -2.92
C THR A 4 -9.89 10.40 -2.73
N CYS A 5 -9.34 9.20 -2.65
CA CYS A 5 -10.10 7.96 -2.54
C CYS A 5 -10.47 7.72 -1.08
N ASP A 6 -11.74 7.96 -0.72
CA ASP A 6 -12.25 7.74 0.64
C ASP A 6 -11.95 6.34 1.16
N HIS A 7 -12.11 5.32 0.30
CA HIS A 7 -11.77 3.95 0.62
C HIS A 7 -10.27 3.77 0.89
N CYS A 8 -9.40 4.45 0.15
CA CYS A 8 -7.96 4.38 0.31
C CYS A 8 -7.50 5.08 1.60
N ILE A 9 -8.13 6.21 1.95
CA ILE A 9 -7.89 6.93 3.19
C ILE A 9 -8.37 6.11 4.39
N ALA A 10 -9.51 5.42 4.27
CA ALA A 10 -10.04 4.55 5.31
C ALA A 10 -9.07 3.40 5.70
N TYR A 11 -8.24 2.95 4.75
CA TYR A 11 -7.22 1.93 5.00
C TYR A 11 -5.91 2.47 5.58
N GLU A 12 -5.74 3.79 5.66
CA GLU A 12 -4.49 4.40 6.14
C GLU A 12 -4.05 3.85 7.50
N PRO A 13 -4.89 3.80 8.55
CA PRO A 13 -4.44 3.28 9.84
C PRO A 13 -4.06 1.80 9.78
N ARG A 14 -4.70 1.03 8.90
CA ARG A 14 -4.38 -0.39 8.73
C ARG A 14 -3.04 -0.56 8.01
N VAL A 15 -2.77 0.25 6.98
CA VAL A 15 -1.48 0.30 6.28
C VAL A 15 -0.37 0.70 7.26
N SER A 16 -0.58 1.75 8.06
CA SER A 16 0.36 2.19 9.11
C SER A 16 0.59 1.10 10.17
N ALA A 17 -0.45 0.37 10.56
CA ALA A 17 -0.33 -0.75 11.49
C ALA A 17 0.46 -1.94 10.89
N LEU A 18 0.26 -2.24 9.60
CA LEU A 18 1.03 -3.27 8.89
C LEU A 18 2.52 -2.92 8.86
N ASP A 19 2.87 -1.68 8.49
CA ASP A 19 4.27 -1.23 8.51
C ASP A 19 4.89 -1.41 9.90
N LYS A 20 4.21 -0.91 10.94
CA LYS A 20 4.69 -1.02 12.33
C LYS A 20 4.90 -2.49 12.74
N LYS A 21 3.99 -3.39 12.38
CA LYS A 21 4.05 -4.82 12.73
C LYS A 21 5.17 -5.55 11.99
N TYR A 22 5.36 -5.27 10.70
CA TYR A 22 6.16 -6.13 9.82
C TYR A 22 7.52 -5.56 9.42
N LYS A 23 7.76 -4.25 9.56
CA LYS A 23 9.08 -3.67 9.25
C LYS A 23 10.20 -4.31 10.09
N VAL A 24 9.92 -4.57 11.37
CA VAL A 24 10.88 -5.22 12.29
C VAL A 24 11.09 -6.69 11.98
N LYS A 25 10.19 -7.29 11.18
CA LYS A 25 10.30 -8.67 10.67
C LYS A 25 10.89 -8.73 9.26
N GLY A 26 11.47 -7.63 8.76
CA GLY A 26 12.08 -7.57 7.43
C GLY A 26 11.10 -7.32 6.28
N TYR A 27 9.85 -6.97 6.57
CA TYR A 27 8.81 -6.65 5.59
C TYR A 27 8.31 -5.21 5.77
N PRO A 28 9.13 -4.20 5.40
CA PRO A 28 8.71 -2.79 5.44
C PRO A 28 7.62 -2.51 4.40
N LEU A 29 6.80 -1.48 4.66
CA LEU A 29 5.79 -1.05 3.71
C LEU A 29 6.34 0.02 2.75
N VAL A 30 5.85 0.02 1.52
CA VAL A 30 6.01 1.13 0.57
C VAL A 30 4.64 1.40 -0.04
N ALA A 31 4.16 2.63 0.11
CA ALA A 31 2.95 3.07 -0.57
C ALA A 31 3.31 3.62 -1.96
N ILE A 32 2.47 3.32 -2.95
CA ILE A 32 2.62 3.84 -4.31
C ILE A 32 1.34 4.59 -4.70
N GLY A 33 1.49 5.82 -5.19
CA GLY A 33 0.45 6.68 -5.73
C GLY A 33 0.48 6.65 -7.27
N PRO A 34 -0.55 6.10 -7.93
CA PRO A 34 -0.56 5.91 -9.39
C PRO A 34 -0.57 7.22 -10.19
N TYR A 35 -1.04 8.31 -9.59
CA TYR A 35 -1.20 9.61 -10.23
C TYR A 35 -0.12 10.64 -9.85
N GLY A 36 0.94 10.18 -9.16
CA GLY A 36 1.92 11.04 -8.50
C GLY A 36 2.72 11.95 -9.44
N ASP A 37 2.81 11.61 -10.72
CA ASP A 37 3.69 12.18 -11.74
C ASP A 37 3.07 13.34 -12.52
N ASP A 38 1.74 13.48 -12.52
CA ASP A 38 1.03 14.49 -13.31
C ASP A 38 0.11 15.37 -12.43
N PRO A 39 0.66 16.43 -11.80
CA PRO A 39 -0.12 17.33 -10.95
C PRO A 39 -1.05 18.28 -11.72
N ILE A 40 -0.90 18.40 -13.04
CA ILE A 40 -1.81 19.21 -13.85
C ILE A 40 -3.10 18.42 -14.08
N LYS A 41 -2.97 17.13 -14.43
CA LYS A 41 -4.10 16.24 -14.67
C LYS A 41 -4.74 15.72 -13.38
N TYR A 42 -3.95 15.47 -12.35
CA TYR A 42 -4.41 14.91 -11.08
C TYR A 42 -4.03 15.81 -9.88
N PRO A 43 -4.51 17.06 -9.82
CA PRO A 43 -4.06 18.05 -8.83
C PRO A 43 -4.28 17.61 -7.37
N PHE A 44 -5.28 16.75 -7.15
CA PHE A 44 -5.64 16.26 -5.82
C PHE A 44 -5.02 14.90 -5.47
N ASP A 45 -4.39 14.21 -6.42
CA ASP A 45 -3.79 12.89 -6.19
C ASP A 45 -2.30 12.81 -6.49
N ALA A 46 -1.74 13.83 -7.13
CA ALA A 46 -0.34 13.91 -7.48
C ALA A 46 0.57 14.26 -6.30
N MET A 47 1.88 14.34 -6.56
CA MET A 47 2.92 14.54 -5.56
C MET A 47 2.63 15.63 -4.50
N PRO A 48 2.08 16.82 -4.83
CA PRO A 48 1.77 17.83 -3.80
C PRO A 48 0.75 17.33 -2.77
N ALA A 49 -0.35 16.72 -3.22
CA ALA A 49 -1.38 16.16 -2.35
C ALA A 49 -0.88 14.94 -1.58
N MET A 50 -0.07 14.08 -2.22
CA MET A 50 0.57 12.94 -1.57
C MET A 50 1.48 13.38 -0.41
N LYS A 51 2.30 14.41 -0.61
CA LYS A 51 3.18 14.98 0.42
C LYS A 51 2.37 15.56 1.59
N LYS A 52 1.28 16.27 1.28
CA LYS A 52 0.36 16.82 2.29
C LYS A 52 -0.24 15.69 3.14
N LEU A 53 -0.81 14.67 2.50
CA LEU A 53 -1.37 13.51 3.19
C LEU A 53 -0.34 12.79 4.06
N ALA A 54 0.87 12.55 3.53
CA ALA A 54 1.92 11.88 4.28
C ALA A 54 2.33 12.64 5.55
N LYS A 55 2.34 13.98 5.49
CA LYS A 55 2.61 14.84 6.64
C LYS A 55 1.46 14.83 7.64
N GLU A 56 0.22 14.96 7.17
CA GLU A 56 -0.99 14.97 8.02
C GLU A 56 -1.20 13.65 8.76
N LYS A 57 -0.82 12.55 8.15
CA LYS A 57 -0.97 11.19 8.69
C LYS A 57 0.31 10.62 9.30
N ASP A 58 1.38 11.42 9.31
CA ASP A 58 2.69 11.06 9.88
C ASP A 58 3.22 9.71 9.36
N PHE A 59 3.20 9.50 8.04
CA PHE A 59 3.66 8.25 7.43
C PHE A 59 5.11 7.96 7.79
N LYS A 60 5.34 6.75 8.31
CA LYS A 60 6.68 6.24 8.67
C LYS A 60 7.28 5.31 7.62
N PHE A 61 6.61 5.21 6.48
CA PHE A 61 7.01 4.41 5.33
C PHE A 61 7.14 5.31 4.08
N PRO A 62 7.96 4.92 3.08
CA PRO A 62 8.04 5.64 1.82
C PRO A 62 6.69 5.69 1.09
N TYR A 63 6.35 6.86 0.53
CA TYR A 63 5.19 7.06 -0.32
C TYR A 63 5.65 7.62 -1.68
N LEU A 64 5.64 6.76 -2.71
CA LEU A 64 6.26 7.00 -4.00
C LEU A 64 5.22 7.24 -5.09
N SER A 65 5.60 7.97 -6.13
CA SER A 65 4.81 8.10 -7.37
C SER A 65 5.10 6.92 -8.30
N ASP A 66 4.07 6.52 -9.06
CA ASP A 66 4.19 5.58 -10.18
C ASP A 66 4.24 6.34 -11.51
N ASP A 67 5.44 6.62 -12.01
CA ASP A 67 5.63 7.32 -13.28
C ASP A 67 4.96 6.53 -14.44
N LYS A 68 4.03 7.19 -15.14
CA LYS A 68 3.24 6.65 -16.25
C LYS A 68 2.57 5.31 -15.93
N PHE A 69 2.15 5.10 -14.67
CA PHE A 69 1.48 3.88 -14.23
C PHE A 69 2.32 2.59 -14.45
N LYS A 70 3.65 2.70 -14.51
CA LYS A 70 4.54 1.59 -14.84
C LYS A 70 4.31 0.36 -13.95
N TYR A 71 4.29 0.53 -12.63
CA TYR A 71 4.10 -0.58 -11.69
C TYR A 71 2.64 -1.04 -11.65
N THR A 72 1.70 -0.11 -11.79
CA THR A 72 0.27 -0.42 -11.90
C THR A 72 0.02 -1.39 -13.06
N TRP A 73 0.61 -1.14 -14.24
CA TRP A 73 0.52 -2.04 -15.40
C TRP A 73 1.29 -3.32 -15.23
N LEU A 74 2.53 -3.25 -14.74
CA LEU A 74 3.36 -4.44 -14.51
C LEU A 74 2.70 -5.45 -13.58
N LEU A 75 1.98 -4.97 -12.55
CA LEU A 75 1.35 -5.79 -11.52
C LEU A 75 -0.13 -6.07 -11.79
N GLY A 76 -0.69 -5.56 -12.90
CA GLY A 76 -2.09 -5.74 -13.26
C GLY A 76 -3.07 -5.16 -12.24
N ILE A 77 -2.70 -4.07 -11.55
CA ILE A 77 -3.53 -3.44 -10.52
C ILE A 77 -4.66 -2.65 -11.19
N LYS A 78 -5.91 -3.01 -10.87
CA LYS A 78 -7.12 -2.36 -11.44
C LYS A 78 -7.88 -1.51 -10.44
N GLU A 79 -7.63 -1.69 -9.16
CA GLU A 79 -8.32 -1.00 -8.08
C GLU A 79 -7.37 -0.64 -6.93
N THR A 80 -7.71 0.41 -6.19
CA THR A 80 -6.97 0.85 -5.01
C THR A 80 -7.89 0.86 -3.79
N PRO A 81 -7.42 0.42 -2.60
CA PRO A 81 -6.09 -0.09 -2.33
C PRO A 81 -5.92 -1.57 -2.73
N THR A 82 -4.84 -1.87 -3.48
CA THR A 82 -4.34 -3.24 -3.70
C THR A 82 -2.98 -3.39 -3.04
N ALA A 83 -2.78 -4.48 -2.29
CA ALA A 83 -1.51 -4.84 -1.70
C ALA A 83 -0.76 -5.83 -2.59
N VAL A 84 0.57 -5.68 -2.62
CA VAL A 84 1.49 -6.66 -3.23
C VAL A 84 2.49 -7.08 -2.18
N VAL A 85 2.59 -8.39 -1.92
CA VAL A 85 3.58 -8.94 -0.97
C VAL A 85 4.72 -9.55 -1.76
N LEU A 86 5.93 -9.02 -1.56
CA LEU A 86 7.16 -9.49 -2.19
C LEU A 86 8.02 -10.24 -1.18
N GLN A 87 8.41 -11.48 -1.50
CA GLN A 87 9.44 -12.21 -0.75
C GLN A 87 10.81 -11.95 -1.40
N LYS A 88 11.77 -11.47 -0.63
CA LYS A 88 13.17 -11.40 -1.06
C LYS A 88 13.78 -12.79 -1.08
N THR A 89 14.40 -13.16 -2.18
CA THR A 89 15.13 -14.42 -2.39
C THR A 89 16.53 -14.12 -2.96
N LYS A 90 17.38 -15.15 -3.07
CA LYS A 90 18.70 -15.00 -3.72
C LYS A 90 18.60 -14.57 -5.19
N ALA A 91 17.52 -14.93 -5.89
CA ALA A 91 17.29 -14.59 -7.29
C ALA A 91 16.56 -13.26 -7.50
N GLY A 92 16.22 -12.54 -6.43
CA GLY A 92 15.43 -11.31 -6.47
C GLY A 92 14.10 -11.43 -5.71
N PHE A 93 13.09 -10.65 -6.12
CA PHE A 93 11.79 -10.61 -5.46
C PHE A 93 10.80 -11.55 -6.13
N LEU A 94 10.12 -12.37 -5.32
CA LEU A 94 8.98 -13.19 -5.75
C LEU A 94 7.68 -12.60 -5.24
N ILE A 95 6.69 -12.47 -6.12
CA ILE A 95 5.34 -12.08 -5.74
C ILE A 95 4.69 -13.25 -4.99
N LYS A 96 4.23 -13.01 -3.77
CA LYS A 96 3.51 -13.99 -2.94
C LYS A 96 2.03 -13.68 -2.82
N TYR A 97 1.64 -12.44 -3.09
CA TYR A 97 0.25 -12.01 -3.02
C TYR A 97 0.05 -10.74 -3.83
N ILE A 98 -1.08 -10.67 -4.53
CA ILE A 98 -1.66 -9.44 -5.09
C ILE A 98 -3.14 -9.47 -4.75
N GLY A 99 -3.65 -8.44 -4.08
CA GLY A 99 -5.07 -8.35 -3.78
C GLY A 99 -5.41 -7.41 -2.63
N ARG A 100 -6.61 -7.59 -2.07
CA ARG A 100 -7.12 -6.77 -0.97
C ARG A 100 -6.29 -6.93 0.30
N ILE A 101 -6.24 -5.89 1.12
CA ILE A 101 -5.57 -5.95 2.42
C ILE A 101 -6.31 -6.90 3.37
N ASP A 102 -7.64 -6.79 3.40
CA ASP A 102 -8.57 -7.56 4.21
C ASP A 102 -9.98 -7.58 3.58
N ASP A 103 -10.95 -8.19 4.28
CA ASP A 103 -12.33 -8.35 3.84
C ASP A 103 -13.31 -7.25 4.31
N GLU A 104 -12.84 -6.21 5.02
CA GLU A 104 -13.74 -5.23 5.64
C GLU A 104 -13.43 -3.80 5.19
N GLN A 105 -14.26 -3.22 4.33
CA GLN A 105 -13.99 -1.89 3.78
C GLN A 105 -14.23 -0.74 4.76
N ASN A 106 -15.03 -0.97 5.80
CA ASN A 106 -15.35 0.01 6.82
C ASN A 106 -14.24 0.05 7.88
N GLN A 107 -13.52 1.17 7.93
CA GLN A 107 -12.46 1.41 8.91
C GLN A 107 -12.89 1.18 10.37
N LYS A 108 -14.16 1.43 10.71
CA LYS A 108 -14.69 1.28 12.08
C LYS A 108 -14.94 -0.18 12.47
N LEU A 109 -14.98 -1.09 11.49
CA LEU A 109 -15.22 -2.49 11.70
C LEU A 109 -13.91 -3.28 11.69
N THR A 110 -13.91 -4.38 12.45
CA THR A 110 -12.78 -5.30 12.52
C THR A 110 -12.89 -6.32 11.39
N PRO A 111 -11.87 -6.44 10.52
CA PRO A 111 -11.87 -7.46 9.48
C PRO A 111 -11.87 -8.87 10.06
N LYS A 112 -12.69 -9.76 9.48
CA LYS A 112 -12.70 -11.19 9.82
C LYS A 112 -11.52 -11.91 9.15
N ASN A 113 -11.13 -11.48 7.95
CA ASN A 113 -10.02 -12.04 7.20
C ASN A 113 -8.98 -10.97 6.86
N LYS A 114 -7.83 -11.04 7.53
CA LYS A 114 -6.67 -10.19 7.25
C LYS A 114 -5.72 -10.85 6.26
N PHE A 115 -5.99 -10.71 4.96
CA PHE A 115 -5.28 -11.46 3.91
C PHE A 115 -3.78 -11.18 3.90
N VAL A 116 -3.38 -9.91 3.91
CA VAL A 116 -1.95 -9.53 3.91
C VAL A 116 -1.26 -10.02 5.17
N GLU A 117 -1.87 -9.86 6.36
CA GLU A 117 -1.28 -10.37 7.60
C GLU A 117 -1.07 -11.88 7.53
N LYS A 118 -2.07 -12.66 7.08
CA LYS A 118 -1.96 -14.12 6.93
C LYS A 118 -0.81 -14.53 6.01
N VAL A 119 -0.57 -13.80 4.92
CA VAL A 119 0.53 -14.09 3.99
C VAL A 119 1.88 -13.76 4.63
N VAL A 120 2.04 -12.56 5.21
CA VAL A 120 3.33 -12.14 5.79
C VAL A 120 3.67 -12.94 7.04
N ASP A 121 2.68 -13.27 7.89
CA ASP A 121 2.90 -14.14 9.05
C ASP A 121 3.43 -15.52 8.61
N LYS A 122 2.90 -16.13 7.55
CA LYS A 122 3.44 -17.40 7.01
C LYS A 122 4.88 -17.28 6.50
N LEU A 123 5.27 -16.12 5.96
CA LEU A 123 6.62 -15.88 5.45
C LEU A 123 7.63 -15.53 6.56
N THR A 124 7.14 -15.13 7.74
CA THR A 124 7.96 -14.66 8.87
C THR A 124 7.90 -15.58 10.09
N GLN A 125 7.16 -16.68 10.01
CA GLN A 125 7.27 -17.78 10.95
C GLN A 125 8.59 -18.50 10.70
N SER A 126 9.54 -18.32 11.61
CA SER A 126 10.85 -18.98 11.66
C SER A 126 11.12 -19.37 13.11
#